data_AF-A0A2A6E5K9-F1
#
_entry.id   AF-A0A2A6E5K9-F1
#
_cell.length_a   1.000
_cell.length_b   1.000
_cell.length_c   1.000
_cell.angle_alpha   90.00
_cell.angle_beta   90.00
_cell.angle_gamma   90.00
#
_symmetry.space_group_name_H-M   'P 1'
#
loop_
_entity.id
_entity.type
_entity.pdbx_description
1 polymer ?
#
loop_
_entity_poly.entity_id
_entity_poly.type
_entity_poly.pdbx_seq_one_letter_code
_entity_poly.pdbx_strand_id
1 'polypeptide(L)'
;MAIFGESNNFATYFRMKSLTGKIARLILFAGITFGANAQSLDQAKKLYNEGHYEDAKPAFERLVTQSPNNSSYNLWYGVCCYETGDLDTAEKHLLVANKRKATESYRYLALLYTDTYRFDEAVPMWEDYIALIAKKNVDTEPYEALLEMTERMLRMRDNTELVQVIDSMVVDKEELLSTYFLHEDNGEIRPYDNVFPASGENASPVYVIPKGDRAYYGRKKNGTFALFTQSKLMDDWADEKPIFPNDSADNNYPFVLGDGRTLYFASKGNGSIGGYDLFITRYSIDGSRFLSPEQLSMPFNSLANDYMMVVDEAKGVGWFASDRNQPEGKVCLYLFVPDAARKRIPEGINAEKLRRLAALKSIKETWADGRNYTALITSAKTESTSREKKAEKEIEFIVNDRTVYFTWDEIRNADAKAFYEKAEGLKKQIGMLEDRLTDDYTAYTKGDENTRAQLKPVILKNEERLDELRKQVKEWEKKARNAENNTLKK
;
A
#
# COMPACT_ATOMS: atom_id res chain seq x y z
N MET A 1 -26.34 31.72 -13.33
CA MET A 1 -27.32 30.64 -13.52
C MET A 1 -26.62 29.38 -13.07
N ALA A 2 -26.92 29.00 -11.83
CA ALA A 2 -26.23 27.97 -11.07
C ALA A 2 -26.67 26.59 -11.56
N ILE A 3 -25.74 25.85 -12.16
CA ILE A 3 -25.86 24.42 -12.40
C ILE A 3 -24.47 23.88 -12.14
N PHE A 4 -24.20 23.51 -10.90
CA PHE A 4 -23.19 22.57 -10.37
C PHE A 4 -23.20 22.77 -8.85
N GLY A 5 -24.37 22.49 -8.26
CA GLY A 5 -24.52 22.29 -6.82
C GLY A 5 -24.28 20.80 -6.53
N GLU A 6 -23.57 20.54 -5.43
CA GLU A 6 -23.35 19.23 -4.82
C GLU A 6 -22.28 18.33 -5.46
N SER A 7 -21.02 18.70 -5.28
CA SER A 7 -20.01 17.85 -4.60
C SER A 7 -18.68 18.59 -4.48
N ASN A 8 -18.52 19.32 -3.37
CA ASN A 8 -17.33 20.11 -3.04
C ASN A 8 -16.12 19.25 -2.62
N ASN A 9 -15.81 18.20 -3.39
CA ASN A 9 -14.61 17.42 -3.12
C ASN A 9 -13.87 17.14 -4.43
N PHE A 10 -12.60 17.56 -4.51
CA PHE A 10 -11.77 17.40 -5.69
C PHE A 10 -11.54 15.93 -6.08
N ALA A 11 -11.48 15.05 -5.07
CA ALA A 11 -11.51 13.61 -5.27
C ALA A 11 -12.77 13.19 -6.06
N THR A 12 -13.90 13.89 -5.89
CA THR A 12 -15.12 13.67 -6.67
C THR A 12 -14.97 14.16 -8.10
N TYR A 13 -14.25 15.25 -8.38
CA TYR A 13 -14.00 15.71 -9.76
C TYR A 13 -13.17 14.68 -10.55
N PHE A 14 -12.05 14.20 -10.01
CA PHE A 14 -11.22 13.17 -10.68
C PHE A 14 -11.89 11.78 -10.67
N ARG A 15 -12.62 11.44 -9.61
CA ARG A 15 -13.44 10.21 -9.57
C ARG A 15 -14.58 10.25 -10.58
N MET A 16 -15.27 11.39 -10.72
CA MET A 16 -16.27 11.62 -11.78
C MET A 16 -15.64 11.50 -13.14
N LYS A 17 -14.44 12.04 -13.38
CA LYS A 17 -13.71 11.85 -14.64
C LYS A 17 -13.36 10.39 -14.93
N SER A 18 -13.02 9.61 -13.90
CA SER A 18 -12.80 8.16 -14.04
C SER A 18 -14.09 7.39 -14.39
N LEU A 19 -15.25 7.88 -13.95
CA LEU A 19 -16.57 7.34 -14.25
C LEU A 19 -17.06 7.80 -15.63
N THR A 20 -16.98 9.10 -15.96
CA THR A 20 -17.42 9.66 -17.25
C THR A 20 -16.52 9.24 -18.40
N GLY A 21 -15.20 9.13 -18.16
CA GLY A 21 -14.25 8.58 -19.13
C GLY A 21 -14.41 7.08 -19.43
N LYS A 22 -15.30 6.36 -18.71
CA LYS A 22 -15.48 4.90 -18.85
C LYS A 22 -16.91 4.43 -19.05
N ILE A 23 -17.93 5.29 -18.93
CA ILE A 23 -19.32 4.93 -19.31
C ILE A 23 -19.47 4.73 -20.83
N ALA A 24 -18.43 5.00 -21.63
CA ALA A 24 -18.37 4.61 -23.04
C ALA A 24 -18.06 3.11 -23.23
N ARG A 25 -18.97 2.21 -22.81
CA ARG A 25 -19.08 0.82 -23.32
C ARG A 25 -20.32 0.11 -22.75
N LEU A 26 -21.51 0.56 -23.16
CA LEU A 26 -22.64 -0.35 -23.31
C LEU A 26 -23.49 0.10 -24.50
N ILE A 27 -23.22 -0.50 -25.65
CA ILE A 27 -24.09 -0.38 -26.82
C ILE A 27 -25.33 -1.22 -26.52
N LEU A 28 -26.41 -0.59 -26.02
CA LEU A 28 -27.74 -1.14 -26.19
C LEU A 28 -28.31 -0.55 -27.48
N PHE A 29 -28.21 -1.34 -28.56
CA PHE A 29 -28.84 -1.07 -29.85
C PHE A 29 -30.37 -1.23 -29.68
N ALA A 30 -31.03 -0.22 -29.15
CA ALA A 30 -32.48 -0.07 -29.32
C ALA A 30 -32.70 0.79 -30.57
N GLY A 31 -33.00 0.11 -31.68
CA GLY A 31 -33.24 0.74 -32.97
C GLY A 31 -34.37 1.76 -32.89
N ILE A 32 -34.01 3.04 -32.91
CA ILE A 32 -34.90 4.11 -33.36
C ILE A 32 -34.22 4.74 -34.57
N THR A 33 -34.77 4.46 -35.75
CA THR A 33 -34.38 5.10 -37.01
C THR A 33 -34.72 6.59 -36.94
N PHE A 34 -33.77 7.43 -36.50
CA PHE A 34 -33.84 8.86 -36.72
C PHE A 34 -33.37 9.16 -38.15
N GLY A 35 -34.25 9.77 -38.95
CA GLY A 35 -33.86 10.35 -40.23
C GLY A 35 -32.74 11.38 -40.05
N ALA A 36 -31.89 11.51 -41.07
CA ALA A 36 -30.69 12.33 -41.10
C ALA A 36 -30.99 13.85 -41.06
N ASN A 37 -31.54 14.35 -39.96
CA ASN A 37 -31.56 15.78 -39.64
C ASN A 37 -30.33 16.11 -38.80
N ALA A 38 -29.46 16.96 -39.35
CA ALA A 38 -28.28 17.44 -38.65
C ALA A 38 -28.70 18.20 -37.38
N GLN A 39 -28.11 17.85 -36.23
CA GLN A 39 -28.38 18.50 -34.95
C GLN A 39 -28.18 20.03 -35.05
N SER A 40 -29.14 20.79 -34.53
CA SER A 40 -29.10 22.26 -34.48
C SER A 40 -28.17 22.77 -33.38
N LEU A 41 -27.74 24.03 -33.47
CA LEU A 41 -26.87 24.65 -32.46
C LEU A 41 -27.50 24.64 -31.06
N ASP A 42 -28.80 24.92 -30.95
CA ASP A 42 -29.49 24.97 -29.67
C ASP A 42 -29.61 23.58 -29.04
N GLN A 43 -29.84 22.54 -29.85
CA GLN A 43 -29.84 21.16 -29.38
C GLN A 43 -28.45 20.74 -28.89
N ALA A 44 -27.39 21.09 -29.62
CA ALA A 44 -26.01 20.81 -29.22
C ALA A 44 -25.63 21.52 -27.91
N LYS A 45 -26.00 22.79 -27.75
CA LYS A 45 -25.80 23.53 -26.50
C LYS A 45 -26.57 22.95 -25.32
N LYS A 46 -27.80 22.46 -25.55
CA LYS A 46 -28.58 21.80 -24.52
C LYS A 46 -27.84 20.57 -24.01
N LEU A 47 -27.43 19.67 -24.91
CA LEU A 47 -26.65 18.48 -24.56
C LEU A 47 -25.34 18.83 -23.84
N TYR A 48 -24.62 19.83 -24.34
CA TYR A 48 -23.40 20.34 -23.71
C TYR A 48 -23.61 20.80 -22.27
N ASN A 49 -24.68 21.57 -22.01
CA ASN A 49 -24.99 22.07 -20.68
C ASN A 49 -25.50 20.96 -19.75
N GLU A 50 -26.08 19.89 -20.31
CA GLU A 50 -26.49 18.69 -19.59
C GLU A 50 -25.33 17.69 -19.38
N GLY A 51 -24.13 17.99 -19.89
CA GLY A 51 -22.94 17.12 -19.76
C GLY A 51 -22.86 15.97 -20.77
N HIS A 52 -23.77 15.93 -21.75
CA HIS A 52 -23.78 14.94 -22.83
C HIS A 52 -22.76 15.34 -23.93
N TYR A 53 -21.48 15.36 -23.58
CA TYR A 53 -20.41 15.85 -24.44
C TYR A 53 -20.19 15.00 -25.70
N GLU A 54 -20.28 13.67 -25.59
CA GLU A 54 -20.19 12.77 -26.75
C GLU A 54 -21.26 13.08 -27.80
N ASP A 55 -22.51 13.30 -27.36
CA ASP A 55 -23.62 13.59 -28.26
C ASP A 55 -23.57 15.02 -28.83
N ALA A 56 -22.96 15.96 -28.10
CA ALA A 56 -22.81 17.36 -28.54
C ALA A 56 -21.60 17.56 -29.47
N LYS A 57 -20.55 16.74 -29.33
CA LYS A 57 -19.26 16.86 -30.03
C LYS A 57 -19.40 16.98 -31.57
N PRO A 58 -20.20 16.15 -32.27
CA PRO A 58 -20.28 16.20 -33.74
C PRO A 58 -20.91 17.50 -34.29
N ALA A 59 -21.78 18.15 -33.52
CA ALA A 59 -22.32 19.45 -33.93
C ALA A 59 -21.29 20.57 -33.81
N PHE A 60 -20.54 20.61 -32.71
CA PHE A 60 -19.50 21.63 -32.54
C PHE A 60 -18.30 21.42 -33.46
N GLU A 61 -17.95 20.18 -33.79
CA GLU A 61 -16.94 19.86 -34.81
C GLU A 61 -17.29 20.49 -36.17
N ARG A 62 -18.53 20.31 -36.62
CA ARG A 62 -19.01 20.91 -37.87
C ARG A 62 -18.94 22.44 -37.83
N LEU A 63 -19.32 23.05 -36.70
CA LEU A 63 -19.28 24.50 -36.52
C LEU A 63 -17.85 25.06 -36.53
N VAL A 64 -16.91 24.38 -35.86
CA VAL A 64 -15.50 24.77 -35.87
C VAL A 64 -14.88 24.59 -37.25
N THR A 65 -15.27 23.55 -37.99
CA THR A 65 -14.81 23.33 -39.36
C THR A 65 -15.28 24.44 -40.31
N GLN A 66 -16.53 24.89 -40.16
CA GLN A 66 -17.10 25.99 -40.95
C GLN A 66 -16.55 27.37 -40.55
N SER A 67 -16.15 27.55 -39.29
CA SER A 67 -15.64 28.81 -38.77
C SER A 67 -14.46 28.59 -37.80
N PRO A 68 -13.26 28.25 -38.32
CA PRO A 68 -12.14 27.82 -37.49
C PRO A 68 -11.61 28.86 -36.49
N ASN A 69 -11.87 30.14 -36.72
CA ASN A 69 -11.42 31.23 -35.86
C ASN A 69 -12.47 31.69 -34.83
N ASN A 70 -13.66 31.09 -34.81
CA ASN A 70 -14.71 31.45 -33.87
C ASN A 70 -14.38 30.96 -32.46
N SER A 71 -14.24 31.89 -31.50
CA SER A 71 -13.84 31.57 -30.12
C SER A 71 -14.80 30.60 -29.43
N SER A 72 -16.11 30.83 -29.53
CA SER A 72 -17.12 30.01 -28.84
C SER A 72 -17.20 28.59 -29.41
N TYR A 73 -17.10 28.42 -30.73
CA TYR A 73 -17.12 27.09 -31.34
C TYR A 73 -15.89 26.27 -30.97
N ASN A 74 -14.72 26.91 -30.96
CA ASN A 74 -13.48 26.28 -30.51
C ASN A 74 -13.55 25.92 -29.03
N LEU A 75 -14.13 26.78 -28.19
CA LEU A 75 -14.34 26.47 -26.78
C LEU A 75 -15.25 25.25 -26.60
N TRP A 76 -16.46 25.26 -27.16
CA TRP A 76 -17.41 24.14 -26.97
C TRP A 76 -16.87 22.83 -27.53
N TYR A 77 -16.26 22.86 -28.72
CA TYR A 77 -15.67 21.66 -29.31
C TYR A 77 -14.46 21.19 -28.50
N GLY A 78 -13.56 22.10 -28.09
CA GLY A 78 -12.39 21.76 -27.28
C GLY A 78 -12.75 21.15 -25.93
N VAL A 79 -13.79 21.69 -25.27
CA VAL A 79 -14.34 21.10 -24.03
C VAL A 79 -14.92 19.71 -24.29
N CYS A 80 -15.70 19.52 -25.36
CA CYS A 80 -16.21 18.19 -25.70
C CYS A 80 -15.05 17.22 -25.95
N CYS A 81 -13.99 17.64 -26.65
CA CYS A 81 -12.82 16.79 -26.88
C CYS A 81 -12.14 16.41 -25.55
N TYR A 82 -11.97 17.35 -24.62
CA TYR A 82 -11.37 17.08 -23.31
C TYR A 82 -12.19 16.06 -22.51
N GLU A 83 -13.51 16.27 -22.42
CA GLU A 83 -14.42 15.40 -21.65
C GLU A 83 -14.57 14.01 -22.28
N THR A 84 -14.31 13.88 -23.59
CA THR A 84 -14.33 12.62 -24.34
C THR A 84 -12.94 11.97 -24.46
N GLY A 85 -11.91 12.54 -23.81
CA GLY A 85 -10.55 11.98 -23.75
C GLY A 85 -9.64 12.25 -24.95
N ASP A 86 -10.11 13.01 -25.95
CA ASP A 86 -9.31 13.46 -27.09
C ASP A 86 -8.51 14.73 -26.72
N LEU A 87 -7.49 14.54 -25.88
CA LEU A 87 -6.75 15.64 -25.25
C LEU A 87 -5.95 16.49 -26.25
N ASP A 88 -5.38 15.88 -27.29
CA ASP A 88 -4.59 16.60 -28.29
C ASP A 88 -5.47 17.57 -29.09
N THR A 89 -6.65 17.11 -29.52
CA THR A 89 -7.63 17.95 -30.22
C THR A 89 -8.20 19.00 -29.27
N ALA A 90 -8.46 18.63 -28.01
CA ALA A 90 -8.94 19.55 -26.99
C ALA A 90 -8.00 20.75 -26.83
N GLU A 91 -6.71 20.49 -26.60
CA GLU A 91 -5.70 21.53 -26.39
C GLU A 91 -5.63 22.48 -27.58
N LYS A 92 -5.57 21.94 -28.80
CA LYS A 92 -5.52 22.73 -30.03
C LYS A 92 -6.67 23.75 -30.11
N HIS A 93 -7.89 23.31 -29.84
CA HIS A 93 -9.08 24.17 -29.94
C HIS A 93 -9.23 25.10 -28.73
N LEU A 94 -8.92 24.63 -27.53
CA LEU A 94 -8.93 25.46 -26.31
C LEU A 94 -7.93 26.62 -26.41
N LEU A 95 -6.74 26.40 -26.99
CA LEU A 95 -5.76 27.47 -27.24
C LEU A 95 -6.29 28.55 -28.20
N VAL A 96 -7.12 28.19 -29.19
CA VAL A 96 -7.76 29.19 -30.07
C VAL A 96 -8.73 30.07 -29.28
N ALA A 97 -9.54 29.47 -28.40
CA ALA A 97 -10.45 30.19 -27.52
C ALA A 97 -9.70 31.06 -26.49
N ASN A 98 -8.59 30.54 -25.95
CA ASN A 98 -7.73 31.23 -24.99
C ASN A 98 -7.05 32.47 -25.58
N LYS A 99 -6.58 32.41 -26.83
CA LYS A 99 -6.08 33.59 -27.56
C LYS A 99 -7.12 34.71 -27.68
N ARG A 100 -8.41 34.38 -27.62
CA ARG A 100 -9.53 35.34 -27.62
C ARG A 100 -10.04 35.64 -26.20
N LYS A 101 -9.31 35.24 -25.17
CA LYS A 101 -9.60 35.45 -23.75
C LYS A 101 -10.96 34.90 -23.30
N ALA A 102 -11.41 33.80 -23.91
CA ALA A 102 -12.62 33.12 -23.44
C ALA A 102 -12.39 32.56 -22.02
N THR A 103 -13.18 32.99 -21.04
CA THR A 103 -12.93 32.68 -19.60
C THR A 103 -12.80 31.18 -19.33
N GLU A 104 -13.72 30.35 -19.82
CA GLU A 104 -13.67 28.89 -19.59
C GLU A 104 -12.47 28.19 -20.23
N SER A 105 -11.82 28.79 -21.23
CA SER A 105 -10.64 28.17 -21.85
C SER A 105 -9.49 28.02 -20.86
N TYR A 106 -9.34 28.96 -19.92
CA TYR A 106 -8.30 28.90 -18.89
C TYR A 106 -8.53 27.71 -17.95
N ARG A 107 -9.77 27.53 -17.47
CA ARG A 107 -10.14 26.40 -16.62
C ARG A 107 -9.84 25.06 -17.29
N TYR A 108 -10.27 24.88 -18.54
CA TYR A 108 -10.07 23.60 -19.24
C TYR A 108 -8.62 23.36 -19.66
N LEU A 109 -7.84 24.41 -19.98
CA LEU A 109 -6.40 24.26 -20.20
C LEU A 109 -5.68 23.89 -18.90
N ALA A 110 -6.02 24.53 -17.77
CA ALA A 110 -5.45 24.19 -16.47
C ALA A 110 -5.68 22.71 -16.10
N LEU A 111 -6.91 22.24 -16.31
CA LEU A 111 -7.28 20.84 -16.11
C LEU A 111 -6.49 19.90 -17.02
N LEU A 112 -6.50 20.16 -18.34
CA LEU A 112 -5.77 19.38 -19.33
C LEU A 112 -4.27 19.31 -19.03
N TYR A 113 -3.66 20.42 -18.67
CA TYR A 113 -2.25 20.48 -18.28
C TYR A 113 -1.99 19.69 -17.00
N THR A 114 -2.91 19.74 -16.03
CA THR A 114 -2.83 18.91 -14.80
C THR A 114 -2.87 17.41 -15.14
N ASP A 115 -3.83 16.96 -15.95
CA ASP A 115 -3.95 15.55 -16.37
C ASP A 115 -2.73 15.03 -17.14
N THR A 116 -2.03 15.94 -17.82
CA THR A 116 -0.85 15.64 -18.65
C THR A 116 0.47 15.97 -17.94
N TYR A 117 0.44 16.16 -16.61
CA TYR A 117 1.59 16.41 -15.74
C TYR A 117 2.39 17.69 -16.09
N ARG A 118 1.76 18.62 -16.81
CA ARG A 118 2.27 19.95 -17.16
C ARG A 118 1.88 20.98 -16.10
N PHE A 119 2.21 20.70 -14.85
CA PHE A 119 1.77 21.52 -13.72
C PHE A 119 2.27 22.97 -13.78
N ASP A 120 3.46 23.17 -14.36
CA ASP A 120 4.05 24.49 -14.64
C ASP A 120 3.24 25.30 -15.66
N GLU A 121 2.57 24.65 -16.60
CA GLU A 121 1.64 25.30 -17.54
C GLU A 121 0.23 25.44 -16.93
N ALA A 122 -0.15 24.52 -16.03
CA ALA A 122 -1.47 24.52 -15.37
C ALA A 122 -1.63 25.64 -14.33
N VAL A 123 -0.61 25.88 -13.50
CA VAL A 123 -0.61 26.93 -12.45
C VAL A 123 -1.01 28.31 -13.01
N PRO A 124 -0.37 28.87 -14.05
CA PRO A 124 -0.75 30.18 -14.56
C PRO A 124 -2.15 30.20 -15.18
N MET A 125 -2.63 29.07 -15.71
CA MET A 125 -4.01 28.98 -16.21
C MET A 125 -5.04 29.06 -15.08
N TRP A 126 -4.75 28.47 -13.91
CA TRP A 126 -5.59 28.63 -12.73
C TRP A 126 -5.57 30.06 -12.19
N GLU A 127 -4.39 30.67 -12.06
CA GLU A 127 -4.23 32.06 -11.62
C GLU A 127 -5.05 33.04 -12.50
N ASP A 128 -4.91 32.92 -13.82
CA ASP A 128 -5.65 33.74 -14.78
C ASP A 128 -7.16 33.51 -14.69
N TYR A 129 -7.60 32.25 -14.56
CA TYR A 129 -9.01 31.92 -14.41
C TYR A 129 -9.61 32.54 -13.15
N ILE A 130 -8.96 32.37 -12.00
CA ILE A 130 -9.35 32.95 -10.70
C ILE A 130 -9.47 34.47 -10.82
N ALA A 131 -8.45 35.13 -11.39
CA ALA A 131 -8.46 36.58 -11.57
C ALA A 131 -9.60 37.07 -12.47
N LEU A 132 -10.01 36.28 -13.47
CA LEU A 132 -11.12 36.61 -14.38
C LEU A 132 -12.49 36.44 -13.73
N ILE A 133 -12.69 35.38 -12.95
CA ILE A 133 -13.98 35.10 -12.31
C ILE A 133 -14.20 35.97 -11.06
N ALA A 134 -13.13 36.33 -10.35
CA ALA A 134 -13.18 37.27 -9.22
C ALA A 134 -13.74 38.64 -9.66
N LYS A 135 -13.35 39.14 -10.84
CA LYS A 135 -13.90 40.37 -11.44
C LYS A 135 -15.40 40.31 -11.72
N LYS A 136 -15.96 39.10 -11.81
CA LYS A 136 -17.39 38.84 -12.04
C LYS A 136 -18.14 38.51 -10.74
N ASN A 137 -17.49 38.66 -9.58
CA ASN A 137 -18.02 38.28 -8.26
C ASN A 137 -18.50 36.82 -8.19
N VAL A 138 -17.80 35.93 -8.90
CA VAL A 138 -18.00 34.49 -8.80
C VAL A 138 -17.07 33.95 -7.71
N ASP A 139 -17.54 32.99 -6.93
CA ASP A 139 -16.77 32.32 -5.89
C ASP A 139 -15.48 31.67 -6.45
N THR A 140 -14.34 32.01 -5.85
CA THR A 140 -13.00 31.57 -6.27
C THR A 140 -12.44 30.46 -5.40
N GLU A 141 -12.99 30.23 -4.21
CA GLU A 141 -12.47 29.29 -3.21
C GLU A 141 -12.26 27.87 -3.80
N PRO A 142 -13.20 27.31 -4.60
CA PRO A 142 -12.99 25.99 -5.20
C PRO A 142 -11.78 25.94 -6.12
N TYR A 143 -11.47 27.02 -6.83
CA TYR A 143 -10.40 27.08 -7.82
C TYR A 143 -9.05 27.45 -7.19
N GLU A 144 -9.05 28.19 -6.09
CA GLU A 144 -7.86 28.41 -5.26
C GLU A 144 -7.38 27.08 -4.65
N ALA A 145 -8.28 26.21 -4.21
CA ALA A 145 -7.94 24.87 -3.76
C ALA A 145 -7.33 24.00 -4.89
N LEU A 146 -7.82 24.16 -6.13
CA LEU A 146 -7.25 23.51 -7.31
C LEU A 146 -5.83 24.01 -7.61
N LEU A 147 -5.62 25.32 -7.52
CA LEU A 147 -4.33 25.96 -7.71
C LEU A 147 -3.32 25.44 -6.68
N GLU A 148 -3.66 25.49 -5.39
CA GLU A 148 -2.76 25.05 -4.30
C GLU A 148 -2.33 23.58 -4.49
N MET A 149 -3.26 22.73 -4.91
CA MET A 149 -2.97 21.33 -5.19
C MET A 149 -2.14 21.14 -6.46
N THR A 150 -2.37 21.92 -7.50
CA THR A 150 -1.54 21.93 -8.72
C THR A 150 -0.11 22.36 -8.39
N GLU A 151 0.08 23.32 -7.49
CA GLU A 151 1.40 23.71 -6.99
C GLU A 151 2.05 22.60 -6.14
N ARG A 152 1.27 21.86 -5.33
CA ARG A 152 1.77 20.64 -4.65
C ARG A 152 2.24 19.61 -5.66
N MET A 153 1.45 19.33 -6.69
CA MET A 153 1.80 18.40 -7.77
C MET A 153 3.04 18.84 -8.54
N LEU A 154 3.19 20.15 -8.80
CA LEU A 154 4.40 20.73 -9.38
C LEU A 154 5.62 20.43 -8.50
N ARG A 155 5.56 20.71 -7.19
CA ARG A 155 6.64 20.37 -6.25
C ARG A 155 6.93 18.87 -6.20
N MET A 156 5.92 18.02 -6.24
CA MET A 156 6.09 16.56 -6.23
C MET A 156 6.74 16.04 -7.52
N ARG A 157 6.37 16.59 -8.68
CA ARG A 157 7.00 16.27 -9.97
C ARG A 157 8.45 16.74 -10.01
N ASP A 158 8.74 17.95 -9.54
CA ASP A 158 10.10 18.47 -9.53
C ASP A 158 10.98 17.69 -8.54
N ASN A 159 10.38 17.07 -7.52
CA ASN A 159 11.02 16.14 -6.58
C ASN A 159 10.87 14.67 -6.97
N THR A 160 10.62 14.36 -8.25
CA THR A 160 10.45 12.96 -8.69
C THR A 160 11.65 12.10 -8.29
N GLU A 161 11.39 10.98 -7.63
CA GLU A 161 12.38 10.00 -7.20
C GLU A 161 12.90 9.20 -8.39
N LEU A 162 14.21 8.97 -8.42
CA LEU A 162 14.91 8.11 -9.36
C LEU A 162 14.76 6.65 -8.94
N VAL A 163 13.52 6.16 -9.00
CA VAL A 163 13.20 4.77 -8.71
C VAL A 163 13.27 3.92 -9.98
N GLN A 164 13.76 2.68 -9.85
CA GLN A 164 13.74 1.70 -10.95
C GLN A 164 12.49 0.83 -10.79
N VAL A 165 11.44 1.12 -11.57
CA VAL A 165 10.26 0.26 -11.69
C VAL A 165 10.53 -0.79 -12.75
N ILE A 166 10.75 -2.02 -12.31
CA ILE A 166 11.34 -3.09 -13.12
C ILE A 166 10.30 -4.02 -13.72
N ASP A 167 9.08 -4.03 -13.19
CA ASP A 167 7.97 -4.80 -13.75
C ASP A 167 6.63 -4.23 -13.31
N SER A 168 5.55 -4.67 -13.95
CA SER A 168 4.18 -4.33 -13.55
C SER A 168 3.21 -5.42 -13.95
N MET A 169 2.15 -5.63 -13.17
CA MET A 169 1.05 -6.52 -13.54
C MET A 169 -0.30 -5.91 -13.21
N VAL A 170 -1.26 -6.07 -14.12
CA VAL A 170 -2.64 -5.63 -13.92
C VAL A 170 -3.45 -6.82 -13.40
N VAL A 171 -4.13 -6.62 -12.28
CA VAL A 171 -4.96 -7.65 -11.62
C VAL A 171 -6.34 -7.11 -11.27
N ASP A 172 -7.27 -8.01 -11.02
CA ASP A 172 -8.55 -7.67 -10.39
C ASP A 172 -8.32 -7.19 -8.96
N LYS A 173 -9.09 -6.18 -8.52
CA LYS A 173 -8.94 -5.60 -7.17
C LYS A 173 -9.17 -6.66 -6.08
N GLU A 174 -10.01 -7.65 -6.34
CA GLU A 174 -10.31 -8.77 -5.46
C GLU A 174 -9.12 -9.75 -5.31
N GLU A 175 -8.27 -9.85 -6.33
CA GLU A 175 -7.08 -10.75 -6.36
C GLU A 175 -5.80 -10.03 -5.92
N LEU A 176 -5.89 -8.76 -5.54
CA LEU A 176 -4.72 -7.93 -5.25
C LEU A 176 -3.85 -8.55 -4.14
N LEU A 177 -4.44 -9.00 -3.04
CA LEU A 177 -3.68 -9.48 -1.87
C LEU A 177 -2.90 -10.77 -2.18
N SER A 178 -3.51 -11.70 -2.92
CA SER A 178 -2.86 -12.95 -3.33
C SER A 178 -1.73 -12.75 -4.35
N THR A 179 -1.58 -11.53 -4.88
CA THR A 179 -0.54 -11.18 -5.85
C THR A 179 0.73 -10.60 -5.18
N TYR A 180 0.72 -10.40 -3.86
CA TYR A 180 1.91 -9.99 -3.11
C TYR A 180 2.76 -11.20 -2.70
N PHE A 181 3.84 -11.44 -3.44
CA PHE A 181 4.78 -12.54 -3.20
C PHE A 181 5.87 -12.18 -2.17
N LEU A 182 5.49 -11.89 -0.94
CA LEU A 182 6.43 -11.54 0.13
C LEU A 182 7.24 -12.74 0.64
N HIS A 183 8.51 -12.51 0.96
CA HIS A 183 9.30 -13.43 1.77
C HIS A 183 8.84 -13.41 3.23
N GLU A 184 8.86 -14.57 3.90
CA GLU A 184 8.37 -14.75 5.28
C GLU A 184 9.06 -13.83 6.29
N ASP A 185 10.33 -13.47 6.03
CA ASP A 185 11.10 -12.53 6.84
C ASP A 185 10.56 -11.09 6.81
N ASN A 186 9.63 -10.77 5.90
CA ASN A 186 8.95 -9.47 5.84
C ASN A 186 7.48 -9.55 6.25
N GLY A 187 7.03 -10.68 6.80
CA GLY A 187 5.68 -10.87 7.28
C GLY A 187 4.70 -11.19 6.16
N GLU A 188 3.42 -11.03 6.45
CA GLU A 188 2.34 -11.46 5.57
C GLU A 188 1.23 -10.42 5.50
N ILE A 189 0.56 -10.38 4.35
CA ILE A 189 -0.65 -9.60 4.16
C ILE A 189 -1.80 -10.57 4.03
N ARG A 190 -2.83 -10.39 4.85
CA ARG A 190 -4.01 -11.25 4.87
C ARG A 190 -5.30 -10.43 4.78
N PRO A 191 -6.38 -10.99 4.20
CA PRO A 191 -7.71 -10.43 4.37
C PRO A 191 -8.02 -10.26 5.87
N TYR A 192 -8.75 -9.20 6.22
CA TYR A 192 -9.05 -8.88 7.61
C TYR A 192 -9.73 -10.03 8.36
N ASP A 193 -10.75 -10.61 7.75
CA ASP A 193 -11.56 -11.67 8.36
C ASP A 193 -10.76 -12.96 8.58
N ASN A 194 -9.66 -13.17 7.86
CA ASN A 194 -8.76 -14.31 8.08
C ASN A 194 -7.89 -14.14 9.33
N VAL A 195 -7.74 -12.90 9.84
CA VAL A 195 -6.99 -12.59 11.07
C VAL A 195 -7.94 -12.34 12.24
N PHE A 196 -9.08 -11.67 11.99
CA PHE A 196 -10.05 -11.23 12.98
C PHE A 196 -11.50 -11.67 12.64
N PRO A 197 -11.81 -12.98 12.69
CA PRO A 197 -13.08 -13.52 12.20
C PRO A 197 -14.33 -13.08 13.01
N ALA A 198 -14.15 -12.57 14.23
CA ALA A 198 -15.23 -12.19 15.12
C ALA A 198 -15.62 -10.69 15.07
N SER A 199 -14.98 -9.90 14.19
CA SER A 199 -14.95 -8.44 14.33
C SER A 199 -15.94 -7.64 13.48
N GLY A 200 -16.59 -8.25 12.47
CA GLY A 200 -17.58 -7.59 11.60
C GLY A 200 -16.99 -6.51 10.66
N GLU A 201 -17.63 -6.33 9.50
CA GLU A 201 -17.11 -5.61 8.32
C GLU A 201 -16.69 -4.13 8.51
N ASN A 202 -15.84 -3.67 7.56
CA ASN A 202 -15.20 -2.34 7.37
C ASN A 202 -13.76 -2.19 7.86
N ALA A 203 -12.95 -3.21 7.63
CA ALA A 203 -11.52 -3.13 7.83
C ALA A 203 -10.74 -3.53 6.58
N SER A 204 -9.49 -3.11 6.53
CA SER A 204 -8.61 -3.28 5.39
C SER A 204 -7.72 -4.50 5.53
N PRO A 205 -6.95 -4.86 4.48
CA PRO A 205 -5.97 -5.92 4.58
C PRO A 205 -5.06 -5.72 5.79
N VAL A 206 -4.76 -6.82 6.48
CA VAL A 206 -3.98 -6.85 7.70
C VAL A 206 -2.56 -7.23 7.35
N TYR A 207 -1.61 -6.40 7.76
CA TYR A 207 -0.21 -6.76 7.75
C TYR A 207 0.16 -7.40 9.09
N VAL A 208 0.65 -8.64 9.07
CA VAL A 208 1.15 -9.38 10.22
C VAL A 208 2.66 -9.44 10.13
N ILE A 209 3.38 -9.04 11.18
CA ILE A 209 4.85 -9.04 11.17
C ILE A 209 5.40 -10.48 11.14
N PRO A 210 6.66 -10.71 10.75
CA PRO A 210 7.24 -12.05 10.61
C PRO A 210 7.06 -12.98 11.82
N LYS A 211 7.16 -12.42 13.02
CA LYS A 211 7.01 -13.17 14.27
C LYS A 211 5.56 -13.67 14.52
N GLY A 212 4.58 -13.11 13.84
CA GLY A 212 3.17 -13.48 13.97
C GLY A 212 2.48 -12.97 15.25
N ASP A 213 3.17 -12.17 16.06
CA ASP A 213 2.68 -11.67 17.36
C ASP A 213 2.20 -10.21 17.33
N ARG A 214 2.25 -9.56 16.16
CA ARG A 214 1.73 -8.20 15.96
C ARG A 214 1.12 -8.02 14.59
N ALA A 215 0.01 -7.30 14.54
CA ALA A 215 -0.70 -6.93 13.33
C ALA A 215 -0.89 -5.41 13.22
N TYR A 216 -1.02 -4.95 11.99
CA TYR A 216 -1.30 -3.56 11.61
C TYR A 216 -2.41 -3.56 10.56
N TYR A 217 -3.42 -2.71 10.73
CA TYR A 217 -4.56 -2.63 9.81
C TYR A 217 -5.26 -1.28 9.91
N GLY A 218 -6.07 -0.98 8.90
CA GLY A 218 -7.02 0.14 8.93
C GLY A 218 -8.42 -0.36 9.26
N ARG A 219 -9.14 0.36 10.11
CA ARG A 219 -10.57 0.11 10.38
C ARG A 219 -11.34 1.41 10.33
N LYS A 220 -12.55 1.39 9.77
CA LYS A 220 -13.39 2.60 9.76
C LYS A 220 -13.80 2.99 11.17
N LYS A 221 -13.53 4.24 11.53
CA LYS A 221 -13.99 4.91 12.74
C LYS A 221 -14.65 6.22 12.31
N ASN A 222 -15.93 6.42 12.65
CA ASN A 222 -16.69 7.62 12.28
C ASN A 222 -16.68 7.93 10.77
N GLY A 223 -16.72 6.91 9.91
CA GLY A 223 -16.80 7.06 8.45
C GLY A 223 -15.46 7.19 7.72
N THR A 224 -14.33 7.34 8.42
CA THR A 224 -12.98 7.38 7.84
C THR A 224 -12.13 6.22 8.36
N PHE A 225 -11.17 5.71 7.59
CA PHE A 225 -10.24 4.71 8.11
C PHE A 225 -9.24 5.35 9.08
N ALA A 226 -8.98 4.66 10.19
CA ALA A 226 -7.89 4.95 11.11
C ALA A 226 -7.02 3.70 11.24
N LEU A 227 -5.70 3.90 11.43
CA LEU A 227 -4.76 2.80 11.57
C LEU A 227 -4.66 2.32 13.02
N PHE A 228 -4.63 1.00 13.17
CA PHE A 228 -4.50 0.30 14.44
C PHE A 228 -3.35 -0.69 14.40
N THR A 229 -2.83 -0.99 15.58
CA THR A 229 -1.96 -2.14 15.82
C THR A 229 -2.54 -2.99 16.94
N GLN A 230 -2.37 -4.31 16.84
CA GLN A 230 -2.84 -5.27 17.83
C GLN A 230 -1.75 -6.30 18.09
N SER A 231 -1.64 -6.79 19.32
CA SER A 231 -0.65 -7.80 19.72
C SER A 231 -1.34 -9.15 19.92
N LYS A 232 -0.63 -10.25 19.68
CA LYS A 232 -1.13 -11.60 19.92
C LYS A 232 -0.62 -12.10 21.27
N LEU A 233 -1.53 -12.45 22.17
CA LEU A 233 -1.24 -13.07 23.46
C LEU A 233 -1.68 -14.53 23.38
N MET A 234 -0.72 -15.46 23.39
CA MET A 234 -0.95 -16.88 23.08
C MET A 234 -1.61 -17.02 21.69
N ASP A 235 -2.85 -17.49 21.64
CA ASP A 235 -3.60 -17.69 20.40
C ASP A 235 -4.57 -16.55 20.07
N ASP A 236 -4.77 -15.61 21.00
CA ASP A 236 -5.78 -14.56 20.89
C ASP A 236 -5.17 -13.18 20.62
N TRP A 237 -5.82 -12.42 19.74
CA TRP A 237 -5.45 -11.03 19.49
C TRP A 237 -6.00 -10.12 20.59
N ALA A 238 -5.15 -9.30 21.19
CA ALA A 238 -5.45 -8.40 22.30
C ALA A 238 -4.72 -7.06 22.16
N ASP A 239 -5.03 -6.11 23.05
CA ASP A 239 -4.35 -4.81 23.13
C ASP A 239 -4.38 -3.98 21.83
N GLU A 240 -5.55 -3.86 21.18
CA GLU A 240 -5.74 -2.95 20.04
C GLU A 240 -5.43 -1.50 20.46
N LYS A 241 -4.56 -0.82 19.72
CA LYS A 241 -4.18 0.57 19.94
C LYS A 241 -4.18 1.34 18.63
N PRO A 242 -4.72 2.58 18.59
CA PRO A 242 -4.58 3.44 17.42
C PRO A 242 -3.11 3.82 17.22
N ILE A 243 -2.65 3.82 15.97
CA ILE A 243 -1.29 4.28 15.61
C ILE A 243 -1.19 5.80 15.77
N PHE A 244 -2.22 6.51 15.31
CA PHE A 244 -2.34 7.97 15.40
C PHE A 244 -3.53 8.30 16.32
N PRO A 245 -3.32 8.93 17.49
CA PRO A 245 -4.39 9.16 18.45
C PRO A 245 -5.53 10.06 17.96
N ASN A 246 -5.22 11.05 17.10
CA ASN A 246 -6.16 12.04 16.56
C ASN A 246 -6.10 12.03 15.03
N ASP A 247 -6.79 11.06 14.42
CA ASP A 247 -6.68 10.82 12.99
C ASP A 247 -8.04 10.82 12.32
N SER A 248 -8.20 11.74 11.36
CA SER A 248 -9.36 11.85 10.47
C SER A 248 -8.92 11.87 8.99
N ALA A 249 -7.70 11.45 8.70
CA ALA A 249 -7.10 11.56 7.37
C ALA A 249 -7.45 10.40 6.44
N ASP A 250 -8.37 9.51 6.85
CA ASP A 250 -8.74 8.30 6.12
C ASP A 250 -7.48 7.48 5.77
N ASN A 251 -6.82 6.95 6.80
CA ASN A 251 -5.53 6.26 6.71
C ASN A 251 -5.71 4.75 6.64
N ASN A 252 -5.01 4.11 5.70
CA ASN A 252 -5.23 2.70 5.35
C ASN A 252 -3.96 1.98 4.81
N TYR A 253 -4.06 0.68 4.54
CA TYR A 253 -3.01 -0.18 3.95
C TYR A 253 -1.63 -0.07 4.61
N PRO A 254 -1.52 -0.31 5.93
CA PRO A 254 -0.24 -0.18 6.63
C PRO A 254 0.71 -1.33 6.33
N PHE A 255 2.00 -1.01 6.26
CA PHE A 255 3.11 -1.95 6.19
C PHE A 255 4.30 -1.42 7.00
N VAL A 256 4.85 -2.25 7.89
CA VAL A 256 6.03 -1.88 8.69
C VAL A 256 7.25 -2.63 8.15
N LEU A 257 8.30 -1.87 7.82
CA LEU A 257 9.58 -2.38 7.33
C LEU A 257 10.28 -3.26 8.38
N GLY A 258 11.24 -4.09 7.98
CA GLY A 258 11.99 -4.98 8.86
C GLY A 258 12.76 -4.27 9.98
N ASP A 259 13.01 -2.96 9.86
CA ASP A 259 13.55 -2.12 10.93
C ASP A 259 12.60 -1.95 12.14
N GLY A 260 11.33 -2.36 12.00
CA GLY A 260 10.28 -2.24 13.01
C GLY A 260 9.89 -0.80 13.35
N ARG A 261 10.39 0.18 12.59
CA ARG A 261 10.27 1.61 12.89
C ARG A 261 9.64 2.40 11.76
N THR A 262 9.87 2.01 10.52
CA THR A 262 9.39 2.69 9.32
C THR A 262 8.03 2.10 8.91
N LEU A 263 6.99 2.93 8.92
CA LEU A 263 5.63 2.58 8.52
C LEU A 263 5.31 3.27 7.18
N TYR A 264 4.99 2.45 6.18
CA TYR A 264 4.31 2.88 4.96
C TYR A 264 2.81 2.70 5.14
N PHE A 265 2.02 3.64 4.62
CA PHE A 265 0.57 3.56 4.61
C PHE A 265 0.02 4.45 3.49
N ALA A 266 -1.27 4.35 3.22
CA ALA A 266 -1.97 5.23 2.30
C ALA A 266 -2.94 6.15 3.04
N SER A 267 -3.10 7.40 2.59
CA SER A 267 -3.98 8.40 3.21
C SER A 267 -4.76 9.17 2.16
N LYS A 268 -5.93 9.72 2.50
CA LYS A 268 -6.60 10.77 1.71
C LYS A 268 -6.45 12.16 2.33
N GLY A 269 -5.80 12.27 3.48
CA GLY A 269 -5.62 13.52 4.20
C GLY A 269 -4.33 14.24 3.84
N ASN A 270 -3.97 15.23 4.66
CA ASN A 270 -2.68 15.91 4.65
C ASN A 270 -2.20 16.44 3.28
N GLY A 271 -3.13 16.93 2.45
CA GLY A 271 -2.78 17.52 1.15
C GLY A 271 -2.50 16.49 0.05
N SER A 272 -3.05 15.27 0.18
CA SER A 272 -3.09 14.28 -0.91
C SER A 272 -3.54 14.92 -2.24
N ILE A 273 -2.99 14.44 -3.35
CA ILE A 273 -3.15 15.00 -4.70
C ILE A 273 -4.12 14.18 -5.57
N GLY A 274 -4.37 12.92 -5.23
CA GLY A 274 -5.29 12.03 -5.91
C GLY A 274 -6.42 11.55 -5.00
N GLY A 275 -6.60 10.23 -4.95
CA GLY A 275 -7.47 9.56 -3.99
C GLY A 275 -6.71 9.20 -2.72
N TYR A 276 -6.34 7.93 -2.59
CA TYR A 276 -5.29 7.53 -1.65
C TYR A 276 -3.91 7.89 -2.23
N ASP A 277 -3.04 8.42 -1.39
CA ASP A 277 -1.61 8.59 -1.66
C ASP A 277 -0.78 7.84 -0.63
N LEU A 278 0.40 7.37 -1.02
CA LEU A 278 1.40 6.72 -0.18
C LEU A 278 2.14 7.73 0.70
N PHE A 279 2.22 7.42 1.99
CA PHE A 279 2.94 8.14 3.03
C PHE A 279 3.92 7.22 3.73
N ILE A 280 4.97 7.83 4.26
CA ILE A 280 5.95 7.20 5.14
C ILE A 280 6.02 7.95 6.46
N THR A 281 6.10 7.23 7.57
CA THR A 281 6.48 7.80 8.87
C THR A 281 7.43 6.86 9.59
N ARG A 282 8.08 7.37 10.63
CA ARG A 282 8.99 6.59 11.49
C ARG A 282 8.64 6.79 12.94
N TYR A 283 8.88 5.78 13.76
CA TYR A 283 8.90 5.95 15.21
C TYR A 283 9.94 7.01 15.61
N SER A 284 9.59 7.80 16.61
CA SER A 284 10.52 8.70 17.29
C SER A 284 11.66 7.90 17.93
N ILE A 285 12.80 8.56 18.18
CA ILE A 285 14.02 7.92 18.72
C ILE A 285 13.75 7.24 20.07
N ASP A 286 12.85 7.81 20.87
CA ASP A 286 12.40 7.28 22.17
C ASP A 286 11.34 6.17 22.05
N GLY A 287 10.88 5.85 20.83
CA GLY A 287 9.88 4.82 20.55
C GLY A 287 8.47 5.14 21.05
N SER A 288 8.20 6.37 21.48
CA SER A 288 6.94 6.73 22.13
C SER A 288 5.80 7.00 21.14
N ARG A 289 6.11 7.49 19.93
CA ARG A 289 5.12 7.88 18.92
C ARG A 289 5.68 7.83 17.50
N PHE A 290 4.80 7.85 16.50
CA PHE A 290 5.22 8.15 15.14
C PHE A 290 5.48 9.66 14.95
N LEU A 291 6.41 9.97 14.06
CA LEU A 291 6.68 11.32 13.59
C LEU A 291 5.58 11.78 12.61
N SER A 292 5.59 13.07 12.26
CA SER A 292 4.70 13.59 11.22
C SER A 292 4.92 12.83 9.90
N PRO A 293 3.86 12.26 9.30
CA PRO A 293 3.99 11.55 8.02
C PRO A 293 4.48 12.45 6.89
N GLU A 294 5.33 11.90 6.04
CA GLU A 294 5.80 12.52 4.81
C GLU A 294 5.12 11.83 3.62
N GLN A 295 4.53 12.60 2.71
CA GLN A 295 3.97 12.08 1.47
C GLN A 295 5.11 11.67 0.54
N LEU A 296 5.04 10.47 -0.05
CA LEU A 296 6.01 10.08 -1.07
C LEU A 296 5.85 10.94 -2.33
N SER A 297 6.95 11.28 -2.98
CA SER A 297 6.90 12.07 -4.21
C SER A 297 6.52 11.20 -5.42
N MET A 298 6.44 11.82 -6.59
CA MET A 298 6.33 11.06 -7.84
C MET A 298 7.60 10.18 -8.00
N PRO A 299 7.54 9.01 -8.63
CA PRO A 299 6.35 8.45 -9.28
C PRO A 299 5.42 7.63 -8.37
N PHE A 300 5.72 7.49 -7.07
CA PHE A 300 4.92 6.65 -6.18
C PHE A 300 3.48 7.14 -6.04
N ASN A 301 3.29 8.45 -5.95
CA ASN A 301 1.97 9.09 -5.94
C ASN A 301 1.60 9.72 -7.28
N SER A 302 0.30 9.80 -7.55
CA SER A 302 -0.30 10.26 -8.81
C SER A 302 -1.65 10.92 -8.57
N LEU A 303 -2.33 11.27 -9.66
CA LEU A 303 -3.70 11.79 -9.63
C LEU A 303 -4.75 10.69 -9.30
N ALA A 304 -4.34 9.43 -9.19
CA ALA A 304 -5.22 8.27 -8.98
C ALA A 304 -5.20 7.80 -7.51
N ASN A 305 -5.59 6.54 -7.23
CA ASN A 305 -5.34 5.92 -5.93
C ASN A 305 -4.03 5.14 -5.99
N ASP A 306 -3.10 5.49 -5.11
CA ASP A 306 -1.82 4.84 -4.87
C ASP A 306 -1.79 4.32 -3.43
N TYR A 307 -1.59 3.01 -3.26
CA TYR A 307 -1.75 2.36 -1.95
C TYR A 307 -0.94 1.07 -1.83
N MET A 308 -0.91 0.54 -0.60
CA MET A 308 -0.37 -0.79 -0.31
C MET A 308 1.07 -0.99 -0.81
N MET A 309 1.96 -0.13 -0.31
CA MET A 309 3.39 -0.25 -0.56
C MET A 309 4.02 -1.22 0.44
N VAL A 310 4.76 -2.20 -0.06
CA VAL A 310 5.55 -3.12 0.75
C VAL A 310 6.96 -3.21 0.22
N VAL A 311 7.91 -3.52 1.09
CA VAL A 311 9.32 -3.72 0.75
C VAL A 311 9.73 -5.08 1.26
N ASP A 312 10.24 -5.91 0.37
CA ASP A 312 10.83 -7.20 0.67
C ASP A 312 12.36 -7.04 0.69
N GLU A 313 12.92 -6.88 1.89
CA GLU A 313 14.36 -6.67 2.06
C GLU A 313 15.16 -7.94 1.72
N ALA A 314 14.58 -9.12 1.94
CA ALA A 314 15.19 -10.41 1.61
C ALA A 314 15.35 -10.59 0.10
N LYS A 315 14.34 -10.19 -0.70
CA LYS A 315 14.37 -10.24 -2.16
C LYS A 315 14.97 -8.97 -2.79
N GLY A 316 15.19 -7.90 -2.01
CA GLY A 316 15.73 -6.63 -2.49
C GLY A 316 14.79 -5.88 -3.45
N VAL A 317 13.47 -6.05 -3.27
CA VAL A 317 12.43 -5.45 -4.12
C VAL A 317 11.35 -4.81 -3.29
N GLY A 318 10.54 -3.93 -3.89
CA GLY A 318 9.31 -3.44 -3.30
C GLY A 318 8.17 -3.51 -4.29
N TRP A 319 6.95 -3.48 -3.76
CA TRP A 319 5.71 -3.49 -4.52
C TRP A 319 4.84 -2.31 -4.08
N PHE A 320 4.12 -1.68 -5.01
CA PHE A 320 3.03 -0.78 -4.67
C PHE A 320 1.88 -0.93 -5.67
N ALA A 321 0.66 -0.71 -5.19
CA ALA A 321 -0.55 -0.79 -6.00
C ALA A 321 -0.98 0.61 -6.44
N SER A 322 -1.48 0.71 -7.67
CA SER A 322 -2.07 1.95 -8.18
C SER A 322 -3.16 1.65 -9.20
N ASP A 323 -4.28 2.35 -9.13
CA ASP A 323 -5.31 2.31 -10.17
C ASP A 323 -5.11 3.36 -11.28
N ARG A 324 -3.92 4.01 -11.31
CA ARG A 324 -3.54 4.91 -12.41
C ARG A 324 -3.62 4.19 -13.76
N ASN A 325 -4.28 4.84 -14.71
CA ASN A 325 -4.49 4.34 -16.07
C ASN A 325 -5.18 2.95 -16.15
N GLN A 326 -5.86 2.50 -15.09
CA GLN A 326 -6.57 1.21 -15.08
C GLN A 326 -8.08 1.40 -15.26
N PRO A 327 -8.81 0.46 -15.88
CA PRO A 327 -10.26 0.45 -15.87
C PRO A 327 -10.82 0.24 -14.44
N GLU A 328 -12.10 0.54 -14.24
CA GLU A 328 -12.74 0.26 -12.95
C GLU A 328 -12.67 -1.25 -12.62
N GLY A 329 -12.51 -1.59 -11.34
CA GLY A 329 -12.31 -2.97 -10.88
C GLY A 329 -10.88 -3.53 -11.06
N LYS A 330 -10.02 -2.86 -11.84
CA LYS A 330 -8.61 -3.27 -12.02
C LYS A 330 -7.64 -2.39 -11.23
N VAL A 331 -6.48 -2.95 -10.93
CA VAL A 331 -5.36 -2.26 -10.28
C VAL A 331 -4.05 -2.75 -10.88
N CYS A 332 -3.05 -1.88 -11.00
CA CYS A 332 -1.71 -2.22 -11.44
C CYS A 332 -0.79 -2.35 -10.21
N LEU A 333 -0.12 -3.48 -10.08
CA LEU A 333 0.92 -3.72 -9.10
C LEU A 333 2.29 -3.49 -9.75
N TYR A 334 3.03 -2.50 -9.26
CA TYR A 334 4.36 -2.14 -9.75
C TYR A 334 5.45 -2.77 -8.87
N LEU A 335 6.41 -3.44 -9.51
CA LEU A 335 7.62 -3.96 -8.87
C LEU A 335 8.75 -2.95 -9.04
N PHE A 336 9.42 -2.57 -7.96
CA PHE A 336 10.52 -1.63 -8.00
C PHE A 336 11.73 -2.10 -7.18
N VAL A 337 12.88 -1.49 -7.44
CA VAL A 337 14.10 -1.65 -6.64
C VAL A 337 14.15 -0.54 -5.59
N PRO A 338 14.07 -0.83 -4.29
CA PRO A 338 14.16 0.16 -3.23
C PRO A 338 15.51 0.90 -3.26
N ASP A 339 15.47 2.22 -3.08
CA ASP A 339 16.66 3.05 -2.87
C ASP A 339 16.57 3.71 -1.49
N ALA A 340 17.40 3.25 -0.55
CA ALA A 340 17.46 3.80 0.80
C ALA A 340 17.84 5.29 0.82
N ALA A 341 18.55 5.77 -0.21
CA ALA A 341 18.91 7.18 -0.34
C ALA A 341 17.78 8.05 -0.93
N ARG A 342 16.71 7.44 -1.47
CA ARG A 342 15.59 8.13 -2.16
C ARG A 342 16.09 9.23 -3.10
N LYS A 343 17.03 8.88 -3.98
CA LYS A 343 17.63 9.84 -4.90
C LYS A 343 16.55 10.45 -5.79
N ARG A 344 16.70 11.72 -6.11
CA ARG A 344 15.83 12.42 -7.06
C ARG A 344 16.39 12.30 -8.48
N ILE A 345 15.51 12.46 -9.46
CA ILE A 345 15.93 12.68 -10.84
C ILE A 345 16.81 13.94 -10.88
N PRO A 346 17.99 13.90 -11.54
CA PRO A 346 18.87 15.05 -11.62
C PRO A 346 18.20 16.28 -12.23
N GLU A 347 18.58 17.45 -11.72
CA GLU A 347 18.21 18.73 -12.31
C GLU A 347 18.72 18.82 -13.77
N GLY A 348 18.01 19.58 -14.61
CA GLY A 348 18.37 19.80 -16.02
C GLY A 348 17.96 18.67 -16.98
N ILE A 349 17.27 17.63 -16.51
CA ILE A 349 16.63 16.66 -17.40
C ILE A 349 15.57 17.36 -18.28
N ASN A 350 15.39 16.86 -19.50
CA ASN A 350 14.33 17.34 -20.38
C ASN A 350 12.95 17.26 -19.70
N ALA A 351 12.16 18.34 -19.79
CA ALA A 351 10.86 18.45 -19.12
C ALA A 351 9.85 17.36 -19.55
N GLU A 352 9.82 16.98 -20.83
CA GLU A 352 8.99 15.86 -21.29
C GLU A 352 9.42 14.54 -20.65
N LYS A 353 10.73 14.26 -20.60
CA LYS A 353 11.25 13.06 -19.95
C LYS A 353 10.92 13.05 -18.46
N LEU A 354 11.06 14.16 -17.75
CA LEU A 354 10.65 14.28 -16.34
C LEU A 354 9.16 13.96 -16.17
N ARG A 355 8.29 14.55 -16.99
CA ARG A 355 6.84 14.28 -16.95
C ARG A 355 6.54 12.80 -17.18
N ARG A 356 7.18 12.17 -18.16
CA ARG A 356 6.99 10.74 -18.47
C ARG A 356 7.42 9.83 -17.32
N LEU A 357 8.55 10.14 -16.68
CA LEU A 357 9.05 9.42 -15.51
C LEU A 357 8.13 9.61 -14.30
N ALA A 358 7.77 10.86 -14.00
CA ALA A 358 6.86 11.21 -12.90
C ALA A 358 5.48 10.53 -13.03
N ALA A 359 4.97 10.44 -14.25
CA ALA A 359 3.69 9.80 -14.55
C ALA A 359 3.77 8.27 -14.74
N LEU A 360 4.96 7.67 -14.68
CA LEU A 360 5.22 6.27 -15.06
C LEU A 360 4.61 5.88 -16.41
N LYS A 361 4.78 6.71 -17.44
CA LYS A 361 4.28 6.41 -18.79
C LYS A 361 4.94 5.17 -19.40
N SER A 362 6.18 4.88 -19.00
CA SER A 362 6.91 3.69 -19.41
C SER A 362 7.83 3.26 -18.27
N ILE A 363 7.58 2.08 -17.70
CA ILE A 363 8.45 1.52 -16.66
C ILE A 363 9.87 1.28 -17.20
N LYS A 364 10.01 0.98 -18.50
CA LYS A 364 11.32 0.76 -19.14
C LYS A 364 12.22 1.99 -19.10
N GLU A 365 11.63 3.19 -19.13
CA GLU A 365 12.40 4.45 -19.02
C GLU A 365 13.01 4.65 -17.63
N THR A 366 12.50 3.95 -16.62
CA THR A 366 13.02 4.01 -15.24
C THR A 366 14.21 3.09 -15.01
N TRP A 367 14.50 2.18 -15.95
CA TRP A 367 15.57 1.19 -15.79
C TRP A 367 16.93 1.85 -15.92
N ALA A 368 17.86 1.49 -15.03
CA ALA A 368 19.26 1.82 -15.22
C ALA A 368 19.79 1.27 -16.56
N ASP A 369 20.58 2.07 -17.28
CA ASP A 369 21.11 1.74 -18.60
C ASP A 369 21.87 0.41 -18.58
N GLY A 370 21.57 -0.45 -19.56
CA GLY A 370 22.22 -1.77 -19.72
C GLY A 370 21.88 -2.81 -18.64
N ARG A 371 21.02 -2.48 -17.66
CA ARG A 371 20.69 -3.41 -16.57
C ARG A 371 19.60 -4.39 -16.98
N ASN A 372 19.82 -5.67 -16.65
CA ASN A 372 18.85 -6.74 -16.84
C ASN A 372 18.29 -7.16 -15.47
N TYR A 373 16.97 -7.00 -15.28
CA TYR A 373 16.28 -7.37 -14.04
C TYR A 373 15.58 -8.71 -14.09
N THR A 374 15.69 -9.50 -15.17
CA THR A 374 14.95 -10.78 -15.32
C THR A 374 15.09 -11.68 -14.09
N ALA A 375 16.31 -11.88 -13.58
CA ALA A 375 16.53 -12.71 -12.39
C ALA A 375 15.83 -12.15 -11.14
N LEU A 376 15.87 -10.83 -10.95
CA LEU A 376 15.24 -10.15 -9.82
C LEU A 376 13.71 -10.22 -9.92
N ILE A 377 13.16 -10.02 -11.12
CA ILE A 377 11.72 -10.15 -11.40
C ILE A 377 11.25 -11.58 -11.14
N THR A 378 11.99 -12.59 -11.62
CA THR A 378 11.67 -14.00 -11.36
C THR A 378 11.71 -14.30 -9.87
N SER A 379 12.76 -13.87 -9.15
CA SER A 379 12.86 -14.04 -7.70
C SER A 379 11.71 -13.35 -6.95
N ALA A 380 11.31 -12.15 -7.39
CA ALA A 380 10.24 -11.39 -6.78
C ALA A 380 8.88 -12.09 -6.91
N LYS A 381 8.60 -12.72 -8.06
CA LYS A 381 7.31 -13.40 -8.34
C LYS A 381 7.26 -14.87 -7.92
N THR A 382 8.37 -15.44 -7.50
CA THR A 382 8.38 -16.79 -6.97
C THR A 382 7.80 -16.72 -5.57
N GLU A 383 6.70 -17.44 -5.33
CA GLU A 383 6.24 -17.68 -3.97
C GLU A 383 7.43 -18.22 -3.18
N SER A 384 7.65 -17.67 -1.99
CA SER A 384 8.63 -18.20 -1.06
C SER A 384 8.07 -19.51 -0.48
N THR A 385 7.72 -20.48 -1.34
CA THR A 385 7.38 -21.83 -0.93
C THR A 385 8.65 -22.48 -0.46
N SER A 386 8.60 -22.98 0.78
CA SER A 386 9.69 -23.58 1.54
C SER A 386 10.63 -22.51 2.11
N ARG A 387 10.79 -22.42 3.43
CA ARG A 387 11.66 -23.38 4.12
C ARG A 387 12.74 -23.87 3.14
N GLU A 388 13.64 -22.99 2.67
CA GLU A 388 15.03 -23.43 2.69
C GLU A 388 15.18 -24.02 4.07
N LYS A 389 15.36 -25.35 4.17
CA LYS A 389 15.34 -26.12 5.40
C LYS A 389 16.09 -25.37 6.51
N LYS A 390 15.40 -24.49 7.23
CA LYS A 390 15.50 -24.40 8.67
C LYS A 390 15.04 -25.80 9.03
N ALA A 391 16.01 -26.71 9.12
CA ALA A 391 15.82 -27.95 9.83
C ALA A 391 15.00 -27.52 11.05
N GLU A 392 13.76 -27.99 11.16
CA GLU A 392 13.02 -27.84 12.39
C GLU A 392 14.04 -28.25 13.45
N LYS A 393 14.45 -27.31 14.30
CA LYS A 393 15.27 -27.66 15.46
C LYS A 393 14.31 -28.43 16.36
N GLU A 394 14.03 -29.68 16.00
CA GLU A 394 13.23 -30.63 16.76
C GLU A 394 13.92 -30.90 18.09
N ILE A 395 15.26 -30.88 18.05
CA ILE A 395 16.15 -31.07 19.17
C ILE A 395 17.37 -30.15 19.07
N GLU A 396 18.15 -30.05 20.14
CA GLU A 396 19.50 -29.50 20.14
C GLU A 396 20.41 -30.46 20.90
N PHE A 397 20.91 -31.48 20.20
CA PHE A 397 21.75 -32.51 20.80
C PHE A 397 23.23 -32.22 20.56
N ILE A 398 23.90 -31.71 21.60
CA ILE A 398 25.33 -31.43 21.57
C ILE A 398 26.10 -32.74 21.78
N VAL A 399 26.67 -33.30 20.70
CA VAL A 399 27.40 -34.57 20.75
C VAL A 399 28.83 -34.37 21.27
N ASN A 400 29.52 -33.36 20.76
CA ASN A 400 30.88 -32.94 21.13
C ASN A 400 31.16 -31.50 20.63
N ASP A 401 32.37 -30.98 20.85
CA ASP A 401 32.76 -29.60 20.50
C ASP A 401 32.64 -29.24 19.01
N ARG A 402 32.49 -30.23 18.13
CA ARG A 402 32.41 -30.06 16.66
C ARG A 402 31.09 -30.56 16.07
N THR A 403 30.19 -31.12 16.86
CA THR A 403 29.00 -31.80 16.35
C THR A 403 27.81 -31.51 17.25
N VAL A 404 26.83 -30.80 16.70
CA VAL A 404 25.52 -30.54 17.29
C VAL A 404 24.48 -30.95 16.26
N TYR A 405 23.52 -31.78 16.68
CA TYR A 405 22.41 -32.20 15.84
C TYR A 405 21.16 -31.41 16.19
N PHE A 406 20.36 -31.14 15.16
CA PHE A 406 19.16 -30.33 15.27
C PHE A 406 17.87 -31.11 14.96
N THR A 407 18.00 -32.33 14.43
CA THR A 407 16.90 -33.22 14.06
C THR A 407 17.12 -34.65 14.59
N TRP A 408 16.04 -35.41 14.78
CA TRP A 408 16.12 -36.79 15.25
C TRP A 408 16.80 -37.75 14.27
N ASP A 409 16.87 -37.39 13.00
CA ASP A 409 17.46 -38.21 11.93
C ASP A 409 18.98 -38.07 11.84
N GLU A 410 19.54 -37.01 12.42
CA GLU A 410 20.99 -36.81 12.49
C GLU A 410 21.67 -37.75 13.51
N ILE A 411 20.90 -38.29 14.47
CA ILE A 411 21.40 -39.27 15.44
C ILE A 411 21.56 -40.63 14.75
N ARG A 412 22.80 -41.00 14.44
CA ARG A 412 23.10 -42.22 13.65
C ARG A 412 22.98 -43.49 14.48
N ASN A 413 23.25 -43.42 15.77
CA ASN A 413 23.21 -44.57 16.65
C ASN A 413 21.82 -44.76 17.28
N ALA A 414 21.21 -45.93 17.08
CA ALA A 414 19.88 -46.24 17.59
C ALA A 414 19.79 -46.18 19.14
N ASP A 415 20.84 -46.62 19.85
CA ASP A 415 20.89 -46.53 21.31
C ASP A 415 21.06 -45.07 21.75
N ALA A 416 21.86 -44.27 21.04
CA ALA A 416 21.99 -42.85 21.31
C ALA A 416 20.66 -42.11 21.14
N LYS A 417 19.90 -42.45 20.10
CA LYS A 417 18.57 -41.90 19.84
C LYS A 417 17.61 -42.25 20.99
N ALA A 418 17.53 -43.52 21.38
CA ALA A 418 16.68 -43.97 22.49
C ALA A 418 17.08 -43.35 23.85
N PHE A 419 18.37 -43.14 24.11
CA PHE A 419 18.83 -42.45 25.33
C PHE A 419 18.49 -40.97 25.30
N TYR A 420 18.60 -40.32 24.15
CA TYR A 420 18.28 -38.90 24.01
C TYR A 420 16.77 -38.63 24.07
N GLU A 421 15.94 -39.52 23.51
CA GLU A 421 14.48 -39.49 23.69
C GLU A 421 14.07 -39.55 25.17
N LYS A 422 14.75 -40.39 25.97
CA LYS A 422 14.53 -40.44 27.43
C LYS A 422 14.93 -39.13 28.12
N ALA A 423 16.04 -38.52 27.70
CA ALA A 423 16.48 -37.24 28.24
C ALA A 423 15.46 -36.13 27.92
N GLU A 424 14.97 -36.06 26.68
CA GLU A 424 13.94 -35.10 26.25
C GLU A 424 12.62 -35.31 27.00
N GLY A 425 12.20 -36.57 27.21
CA GLY A 425 11.04 -36.88 28.03
C GLY A 425 11.16 -36.38 29.47
N LEU A 426 12.33 -36.51 30.08
CA LEU A 426 12.61 -35.99 31.42
C LEU A 426 12.69 -34.46 31.45
N LYS A 427 13.23 -33.80 30.41
CA LYS A 427 13.21 -32.34 30.27
C LYS A 427 11.78 -31.78 30.19
N LYS A 428 10.88 -32.47 29.48
CA LYS A 428 9.45 -32.11 29.47
C LYS A 428 8.83 -32.22 30.86
N GLN A 429 9.15 -33.26 31.63
CA GLN A 429 8.70 -33.40 33.02
C GLN A 429 9.26 -32.29 33.93
N ILE A 430 10.51 -31.88 33.71
CA ILE A 430 11.14 -30.77 34.41
C ILE A 430 10.36 -29.48 34.15
N GLY A 431 10.09 -29.14 32.89
CA GLY A 431 9.33 -27.93 32.54
C GLY A 431 7.96 -27.88 33.21
N MET A 432 7.19 -28.97 33.15
CA MET A 432 5.89 -29.07 33.83
C MET A 432 5.98 -28.91 35.36
N LEU A 433 7.09 -29.35 35.96
CA LEU A 433 7.31 -29.25 37.40
C LEU A 433 7.79 -27.84 37.80
N GLU A 434 8.59 -27.18 36.96
CA GLU A 434 9.02 -25.79 37.12
C GLU A 434 7.84 -24.82 37.00
N ASP A 435 6.92 -25.04 36.05
CA ASP A 435 5.68 -24.27 35.92
C ASP A 435 4.82 -24.42 37.19
N ARG A 436 4.64 -25.67 37.65
CA ARG A 436 3.90 -25.93 38.89
C ARG A 436 4.55 -25.29 40.11
N LEU A 437 5.87 -25.37 40.25
CA LEU A 437 6.59 -24.71 41.33
C LEU A 437 6.38 -23.19 41.27
N THR A 438 6.41 -22.59 40.08
CA THR A 438 6.12 -21.16 39.87
C THR A 438 4.73 -20.78 40.38
N ASP A 439 3.71 -21.59 40.06
CA ASP A 439 2.34 -21.41 40.55
C ASP A 439 2.27 -21.58 42.08
N ASP A 440 2.89 -22.63 42.61
CA ASP A 440 2.93 -22.93 44.05
C ASP A 440 3.61 -21.80 44.85
N TYR A 441 4.72 -21.24 44.37
CA TYR A 441 5.37 -20.07 45.00
C TYR A 441 4.52 -18.81 44.94
N THR A 442 3.81 -18.60 43.82
CA THR A 442 2.89 -17.47 43.67
C THR A 442 1.74 -17.58 44.67
N ALA A 443 1.16 -18.77 44.80
CA ALA A 443 0.11 -19.06 45.78
C ALA A 443 0.62 -18.98 47.23
N TYR A 444 1.84 -19.46 47.50
CA TYR A 444 2.48 -19.35 48.81
C TYR A 444 2.69 -17.89 49.24
N THR A 445 3.14 -17.04 48.31
CA THR A 445 3.40 -15.62 48.56
C THR A 445 2.12 -14.85 48.85
N LYS A 446 1.04 -15.14 48.13
CA LYS A 446 -0.27 -14.46 48.24
C LYS A 446 -1.20 -15.06 49.31
N GLY A 447 -0.97 -16.31 49.71
CA GLY A 447 -1.84 -17.08 50.60
C GLY A 447 -1.72 -16.71 52.08
N ASP A 448 -2.75 -17.08 52.84
CA ASP A 448 -2.81 -16.97 54.30
C ASP A 448 -1.93 -18.03 55.01
N GLU A 449 -1.87 -17.98 56.33
CA GLU A 449 -0.98 -18.84 57.13
C GLU A 449 -1.27 -20.35 56.95
N ASN A 450 -2.55 -20.71 56.77
CA ASN A 450 -2.95 -22.09 56.50
C ASN A 450 -2.52 -22.56 55.10
N THR A 451 -2.72 -21.71 54.08
CA THR A 451 -2.27 -21.99 52.70
C THR A 451 -0.75 -22.18 52.64
N ARG A 452 0.01 -21.34 53.36
CA ARG A 452 1.47 -21.47 53.46
C ARG A 452 1.90 -22.75 54.15
N ALA A 453 1.22 -23.14 55.23
CA ALA A 453 1.52 -24.38 55.96
C ALA A 453 1.30 -25.63 55.10
N GLN A 454 0.29 -25.61 54.21
CA GLN A 454 0.00 -26.72 53.29
C GLN A 454 0.97 -26.77 52.09
N LEU A 455 1.32 -25.61 51.52
CA LEU A 455 2.17 -25.55 50.31
C LEU A 455 3.66 -25.80 50.61
N LYS A 456 4.16 -25.41 51.80
CA LYS A 456 5.59 -25.56 52.14
C LYS A 456 6.15 -26.98 51.94
N PRO A 457 5.54 -28.07 52.46
CA PRO A 457 6.05 -29.42 52.23
C PRO A 457 5.92 -29.89 50.77
N VAL A 458 4.94 -29.37 50.03
CA VAL A 458 4.73 -29.72 48.61
C VAL A 458 5.83 -29.10 47.74
N ILE A 459 6.14 -27.82 47.98
CA ILE A 459 7.22 -27.09 47.31
C ILE A 459 8.56 -27.80 47.53
N LEU A 460 8.92 -28.08 48.79
CA LEU A 460 10.19 -28.75 49.13
C LEU A 460 10.33 -30.11 48.42
N LYS A 461 9.26 -30.90 48.40
CA LYS A 461 9.25 -32.20 47.71
C LYS A 461 9.40 -32.05 46.20
N ASN A 462 8.76 -31.04 45.61
CA ASN A 462 8.86 -30.78 44.17
C ASN A 462 10.26 -30.25 43.79
N GLU A 463 10.90 -29.45 44.65
CA GLU A 463 12.30 -29.02 44.48
C GLU A 463 13.27 -30.21 44.53
N GLU A 464 13.13 -31.11 45.52
CA GLU A 464 13.93 -32.34 45.59
C GLU A 464 13.75 -33.19 44.34
N ARG A 465 12.51 -33.35 43.88
CA ARG A 465 12.20 -34.10 42.66
C ARG A 465 12.79 -33.44 41.41
N LEU A 466 12.77 -32.13 41.33
CA LEU A 466 13.35 -31.37 40.23
C LEU A 466 14.86 -31.62 40.13
N ASP A 467 15.56 -31.63 41.27
CA ASP A 467 16.99 -31.95 41.33
C ASP A 467 17.31 -33.38 40.91
N GLU A 468 16.49 -34.36 41.31
CA GLU A 468 16.62 -35.74 40.86
C GLU A 468 16.44 -35.88 39.34
N LEU A 469 15.43 -35.23 38.77
CA LEU A 469 15.17 -35.28 37.34
C LEU A 469 16.31 -34.65 36.55
N ARG A 470 16.86 -33.51 37.02
CA ARG A 470 18.02 -32.86 36.41
C ARG A 470 19.27 -33.74 36.41
N LYS A 471 19.49 -34.52 37.48
CA LYS A 471 20.58 -35.52 37.52
C LYS A 471 20.36 -36.62 36.48
N GLN A 472 19.14 -37.15 36.39
CA GLN A 472 18.82 -38.19 35.41
C GLN A 472 18.97 -37.71 33.97
N VAL A 473 18.56 -36.47 33.63
CA VAL A 473 18.79 -35.88 32.31
C VAL A 473 20.27 -35.90 31.95
N LYS A 474 21.14 -35.40 32.84
CA LYS A 474 22.59 -35.39 32.62
C LYS A 474 23.16 -36.79 32.38
N GLU A 475 22.66 -37.80 33.08
CA GLU A 475 23.08 -39.20 32.90
C GLU A 475 22.67 -39.74 31.53
N TRP A 476 21.43 -39.52 31.11
CA TRP A 476 20.93 -39.99 29.82
C TRP A 476 21.59 -39.26 28.64
N GLU A 477 21.80 -37.94 28.74
CA GLU A 477 22.56 -37.19 27.73
C GLU A 477 24.01 -37.65 27.63
N LYS A 478 24.65 -37.98 28.76
CA LYS A 478 26.01 -38.56 28.75
C LYS A 478 26.04 -39.91 28.05
N LYS A 479 25.07 -40.79 28.32
CA LYS A 479 24.94 -42.09 27.63
C LYS A 479 24.71 -41.90 26.13
N ALA A 480 23.82 -40.99 25.75
CA ALA A 480 23.56 -40.65 24.35
C ALA A 480 24.82 -40.17 23.63
N ARG A 481 25.53 -39.17 24.21
CA ARG A 481 26.78 -38.64 23.65
C ARG A 481 27.86 -39.70 23.49
N ASN A 482 28.01 -40.59 24.47
CA ASN A 482 29.01 -41.66 24.40
C ASN A 482 28.70 -42.67 23.28
N ALA A 483 27.43 -43.07 23.14
CA ALA A 483 26.99 -43.99 22.09
C ALA A 483 27.18 -43.38 20.69
N GLU A 484 26.84 -42.11 20.51
CA GLU A 484 26.98 -41.42 19.24
C GLU A 484 28.46 -41.17 18.90
N ASN A 485 29.28 -40.70 19.84
CA ASN A 485 30.71 -40.50 19.62
C ASN A 485 31.46 -41.80 19.28
N ASN A 486 31.03 -42.95 19.79
CA ASN A 486 31.60 -44.25 19.42
C ASN A 486 31.26 -44.64 17.97
N THR A 487 30.12 -44.17 17.46
CA THR A 487 29.69 -44.41 16.07
C THR A 487 30.43 -43.49 15.10
N LEU A 488 30.74 -42.26 15.51
CA LEU A 488 31.51 -41.30 14.72
C LEU A 488 33.03 -41.62 14.63
N LYS A 489 33.54 -42.49 15.50
CA LYS A 489 34.95 -42.93 15.50
C LYS A 489 35.22 -44.15 14.60
N LYS A 490 34.17 -44.82 14.13
CA LYS A 490 34.24 -45.92 13.16
C LYS A 490 33.96 -45.38 11.77
#